data_AF-A0A7S1E8I7-F1
#
_entry.id   AF-A0A7S1E8I7-F1
#
_cell.length_a   1.000
_cell.length_b   1.000
_cell.length_c   1.000
_cell.angle_alpha   90.00
_cell.angle_beta   90.00
_cell.angle_gamma   90.00
#
_symmetry.space_group_name_H-M   'P 1'
#
loop_
_entity.id
_entity.type
_entity.pdbx_description
1 polymer ?
#
loop_
_entity_poly.entity_id
_entity_poly.type
_entity_poly.pdbx_seq_one_letter_code
_entity_poly.pdbx_strand_id
1 'polypeptide(L)'
;MRSSHLAGHTGTLDPLATGLLPLCFGAATKFSQLSLDADKRYLATLALGVRTTTGDAEGEVLERHEADHITAEQVQAASRAFVGEIDQMPPMYSALKHEG
;
A
#
# COMPACT_ATOMS: atom_id res chain seq x y z
N MET A 1 1.81 38.36 -0.24
CA MET A 1 1.96 37.90 1.15
C MET A 1 1.40 36.47 1.25
N ARG A 2 2.28 35.50 1.56
CA ARG A 2 2.06 34.12 2.05
C ARG A 2 1.13 33.16 1.28
N SER A 3 1.62 32.57 0.19
CA SER A 3 1.08 31.31 -0.38
C SER A 3 1.65 30.04 0.28
N SER A 4 2.28 30.17 1.45
CA SER A 4 2.88 29.04 2.20
C SER A 4 1.85 28.12 2.86
N HIS A 5 0.56 28.24 2.53
CA HIS A 5 -0.53 27.48 3.17
C HIS A 5 -1.09 26.34 2.31
N LEU A 6 -0.68 26.19 1.05
CA LEU A 6 -1.02 25.02 0.24
C LEU A 6 0.13 24.02 0.24
N ALA A 7 -0.04 22.95 1.01
CA ALA A 7 0.76 21.74 0.97
C ALA A 7 -0.15 20.55 0.68
N GLY A 8 0.30 19.61 -0.15
CA GLY A 8 -0.39 18.36 -0.44
C GLY A 8 0.60 17.24 -0.72
N HIS A 9 0.22 15.99 -0.46
CA HIS A 9 1.03 14.82 -0.77
C HIS A 9 0.53 14.14 -2.06
N THR A 10 1.37 13.32 -2.68
CA THR A 10 1.13 12.68 -4.00
C THR A 10 0.75 11.19 -3.90
N GLY A 11 0.22 10.79 -2.74
CA GLY A 11 -0.13 9.42 -2.39
C GLY A 11 -0.01 9.18 -0.89
N THR A 12 -0.90 8.37 -0.32
CA THR A 12 -0.88 8.02 1.11
C THR A 12 0.09 6.86 1.34
N LEU A 13 0.83 6.91 2.44
CA LEU A 13 1.54 5.76 3.00
C LEU A 13 0.80 5.35 4.27
N ASP A 14 0.57 4.05 4.44
CA ASP A 14 -0.01 3.53 5.68
C ASP A 14 0.92 3.86 6.87
N PRO A 15 0.39 4.04 8.09
CA PRO A 15 1.20 4.40 9.25
C PRO A 15 2.36 3.45 9.55
N LEU A 16 2.16 2.14 9.32
CA LEU A 16 3.20 1.11 9.43
C LEU A 16 4.30 1.25 8.35
N ALA A 17 3.96 1.78 7.18
CA ALA A 17 4.89 1.88 6.07
C ALA A 17 5.89 3.03 6.28
N THR A 18 7.11 2.82 5.79
CA THR A 18 8.10 3.89 5.64
C THR A 18 8.47 4.02 4.18
N GLY A 19 8.86 5.22 3.76
CA GLY A 19 9.29 5.42 2.38
C GLY A 19 9.15 6.85 1.89
N LEU A 20 9.12 6.97 0.58
CA LEU A 20 9.03 8.25 -0.11
C LEU A 20 7.60 8.82 0.00
N LEU A 21 7.48 9.99 0.63
CA LEU A 21 6.25 10.78 0.66
C LEU A 21 6.50 12.13 -0.01
N PRO A 22 6.25 12.29 -1.32
CA PRO A 22 6.50 13.55 -1.99
C PRO A 22 5.49 14.60 -1.56
N LEU A 23 6.01 15.72 -1.04
CA LEU A 23 5.24 16.88 -0.61
C LEU A 23 5.33 17.98 -1.67
N CYS A 24 4.19 18.45 -2.15
CA CYS A 24 4.07 19.54 -3.09
C CYS A 24 3.67 20.82 -2.36
N PHE A 25 4.36 21.93 -2.64
CA PHE A 25 4.09 23.24 -2.05
C PHE A 25 3.72 24.28 -3.10
N GLY A 26 2.78 25.16 -2.77
CA GLY A 26 2.44 26.31 -3.60
C GLY A 26 2.00 25.90 -5.01
N ALA A 27 2.64 26.46 -6.05
CA ALA A 27 2.29 26.14 -7.45
C ALA A 27 2.58 24.68 -7.84
N ALA A 28 3.47 23.99 -7.11
CA ALA A 28 3.82 22.60 -7.39
C ALA A 28 2.66 21.62 -7.13
N THR A 29 1.67 22.01 -6.31
CA THR A 29 0.48 21.18 -6.05
C THR A 29 -0.34 20.92 -7.32
N LYS A 30 -0.20 21.74 -8.37
CA LYS A 30 -0.84 21.50 -9.67
C LYS A 30 -0.29 20.28 -10.40
N PHE A 31 0.91 19.82 -10.04
CA PHE A 31 1.57 18.66 -10.64
C PHE A 31 1.44 17.40 -9.76
N SER A 32 0.76 17.48 -8.61
CA SER A 32 0.60 16.33 -7.72
C SER A 32 -0.16 15.18 -8.38
N GLN A 33 -1.07 15.48 -9.31
CA GLN A 33 -1.81 14.49 -10.11
C GLN A 33 -0.89 13.60 -10.95
N LEU A 34 0.12 14.18 -11.61
CA LEU A 34 1.07 13.40 -12.41
C LEU A 34 1.88 12.40 -11.56
N SER A 35 2.11 12.73 -10.29
CA SER A 35 2.82 11.86 -9.35
C SER A 35 1.90 10.84 -8.67
N LEU A 36 0.58 11.04 -8.69
CA LEU A 36 -0.40 10.06 -8.24
C LEU A 36 -0.49 8.89 -9.22
N ASP A 37 -0.44 9.19 -10.53
CA ASP A 37 -0.51 8.22 -11.62
C ASP A 37 0.84 7.54 -11.94
N ALA A 38 1.92 7.97 -11.28
CA ALA A 38 3.24 7.39 -11.47
C ALA A 38 3.36 5.99 -10.83
N ASP A 39 4.13 5.12 -11.48
CA ASP A 39 4.45 3.78 -10.96
C ASP A 39 5.07 3.86 -9.56
N LYS A 40 4.58 3.00 -8.67
CA LYS A 40 5.06 2.89 -7.30
C LYS A 40 5.80 1.57 -7.12
N ARG A 41 6.86 1.58 -6.31
CA ARG A 41 7.64 0.38 -5.97
C ARG A 41 7.70 0.24 -4.47
N TYR A 42 7.51 -0.98 -3.99
CA TYR A 42 7.46 -1.30 -2.58
C TYR A 42 8.38 -2.49 -2.29
N LEU A 43 8.94 -2.50 -1.09
CA LEU A 43 9.56 -3.67 -0.49
C LEU A 43 8.73 -4.05 0.73
N ALA A 44 8.30 -5.30 0.80
CA ALA A 44 7.45 -5.80 1.87
C ALA A 44 8.00 -7.10 2.44
N THR A 45 7.75 -7.30 3.74
CA THR A 45 7.99 -8.57 4.44
C THR A 45 6.64 -9.14 4.81
N LEU A 46 6.38 -10.38 4.43
CA LEU A 46 5.12 -11.08 4.67
C LEU A 46 5.30 -12.12 5.78
N ALA A 47 4.31 -12.22 6.67
CA ALA A 47 4.20 -13.30 7.65
C ALA A 47 3.24 -14.37 7.12
N LEU A 48 3.77 -15.48 6.62
CA LEU A 48 2.94 -16.58 6.10
C LEU A 48 2.20 -17.29 7.24
N GLY A 49 0.99 -17.78 6.96
CA GLY A 49 0.16 -18.50 7.92
C GLY A 49 -0.59 -17.60 8.91
N VAL A 50 -0.51 -16.27 8.81
CA VAL A 50 -1.28 -15.35 9.66
C VAL A 50 -2.19 -14.49 8.81
N ARG A 51 -3.45 -14.36 9.23
CA ARG A 51 -4.42 -13.43 8.63
C ARG A 51 -4.90 -12.45 9.70
N THR A 52 -4.87 -11.16 9.38
CA THR A 52 -5.31 -10.07 10.27
C THR A 52 -6.53 -9.34 9.71
N THR A 53 -7.18 -8.52 10.54
CA THR A 53 -8.36 -7.72 10.14
C THR A 53 -8.07 -6.67 9.07
N THR A 54 -6.86 -6.11 9.08
CA THR A 54 -6.43 -5.01 8.19
C THR A 54 -5.59 -5.48 7.00
N GLY A 55 -5.11 -6.73 7.02
CA GLY A 55 -4.20 -7.25 6.01
C GLY A 55 -2.73 -6.87 6.23
N ASP A 56 -2.42 -6.20 7.34
CA ASP A 56 -1.06 -5.85 7.77
C ASP A 56 -0.80 -6.28 9.23
N ALA A 57 0.33 -5.87 9.79
CA ALA A 57 0.75 -6.22 11.15
C ALA A 57 0.08 -5.39 12.27
N GLU A 58 -0.68 -4.33 11.94
CA GLU A 58 -1.37 -3.50 12.94
C GLU A 58 -2.74 -4.07 13.33
N GLY A 59 -3.35 -4.89 12.46
CA GLY A 59 -4.65 -5.52 12.69
C GLY A 59 -4.63 -6.68 13.69
N GLU A 60 -5.81 -6.99 14.24
CA GLU A 60 -6.00 -8.16 15.10
C GLU A 60 -5.90 -9.45 14.29
N VAL A 61 -5.29 -10.49 14.88
CA VAL A 61 -5.18 -11.81 14.24
C VAL A 61 -6.55 -12.49 14.20
N LEU A 62 -7.01 -12.78 12.99
CA LEU A 62 -8.22 -13.55 12.73
C LEU A 62 -7.94 -15.05 12.72
N GLU A 63 -6.84 -15.45 12.06
CA GLU A 63 -6.47 -16.85 11.90
C GLU A 63 -4.96 -17.05 11.93
N ARG A 64 -4.56 -18.23 12.38
CA ARG A 64 -3.18 -18.70 12.34
C ARG A 64 -3.14 -20.16 11.88
N HIS A 65 -2.24 -20.45 10.95
CA HIS A 65 -1.99 -21.76 10.37
C HIS A 65 -0.48 -22.04 10.38
N GLU A 66 -0.11 -23.31 10.48
CA GLU A 66 1.28 -23.76 10.34
C GLU A 66 1.80 -23.46 8.93
N ALA A 67 2.96 -22.83 8.82
CA ALA A 67 3.55 -22.40 7.53
C ALA A 67 4.93 -23.01 7.26
N ASP A 68 5.48 -23.81 8.18
CA ASP A 68 6.84 -24.37 8.09
C ASP A 68 7.05 -25.30 6.89
N HIS A 69 5.97 -25.83 6.34
CA HIS A 69 5.98 -26.68 5.15
C HIS A 69 6.05 -25.89 3.82
N ILE A 70 5.92 -24.56 3.87
CA ILE A 70 5.92 -23.71 2.68
C ILE A 70 7.37 -23.39 2.27
N THR A 71 7.70 -23.75 1.04
CA THR A 71 9.04 -23.55 0.46
C THR A 71 9.13 -22.22 -0.31
N ALA A 72 10.35 -21.71 -0.46
CA ALA A 72 10.61 -20.49 -1.25
C ALA A 72 10.16 -20.66 -2.72
N GLU A 73 10.36 -21.86 -3.28
CA GLU A 73 9.97 -22.19 -4.65
C GLU A 73 8.45 -22.15 -4.83
N GLN A 74 7.69 -22.62 -3.83
CA GLN A 74 6.22 -22.52 -3.83
C GLN A 74 5.75 -21.07 -3.77
N VAL A 75 6.37 -20.24 -2.92
CA VAL A 75 6.05 -18.81 -2.85
C VAL A 75 6.35 -18.14 -4.19
N GLN A 76 7.54 -18.34 -4.75
CA GLN A 76 7.91 -17.80 -6.06
C GLN A 76 6.96 -18.26 -7.17
N ALA A 77 6.52 -19.52 -7.13
CA ALA A 77 5.58 -20.06 -8.08
C ALA A 77 4.20 -19.39 -7.98
N ALA A 78 3.69 -19.20 -6.76
CA ALA A 78 2.44 -18.52 -6.50
C ALA A 78 2.50 -17.03 -6.88
N SER A 79 3.62 -16.35 -6.61
CA SER A 79 3.81 -14.92 -6.94
C SER A 79 3.68 -14.62 -8.43
N ARG A 80 3.93 -15.59 -9.32
CA ARG A 80 3.78 -15.41 -10.78
C ARG A 80 2.35 -15.04 -11.18
N ALA A 81 1.34 -15.47 -10.42
CA ALA A 81 -0.05 -15.12 -10.69
C ALA A 81 -0.37 -13.64 -10.44
N PHE A 82 0.53 -12.91 -9.77
CA PHE A 82 0.37 -11.50 -9.42
C PHE A 82 1.22 -10.56 -10.29
N VAL A 83 1.82 -11.07 -11.38
CA VAL A 83 2.63 -10.27 -12.31
C VAL A 83 1.81 -9.94 -13.55
N GLY A 84 1.70 -8.65 -13.87
CA GLY A 84 0.91 -8.14 -14.99
C GLY A 84 -0.34 -7.41 -14.53
N GLU A 85 -1.31 -7.27 -15.43
CA GLU A 85 -2.62 -6.71 -15.07
C GLU A 85 -3.43 -7.75 -14.27
N ILE A 86 -3.93 -7.33 -13.11
CA ILE A 86 -4.73 -8.16 -12.21
C ILE A 86 -5.91 -7.37 -11.68
N ASP A 87 -7.02 -8.06 -11.42
CA ASP A 87 -8.15 -7.49 -10.69
C ASP A 87 -7.88 -7.62 -9.19
N GLN A 88 -7.62 -6.49 -8.53
CA GLN A 88 -7.44 -6.43 -7.08
C GLN A 88 -8.71 -5.90 -6.42
N MET A 89 -9.26 -6.65 -5.47
CA MET A 89 -10.26 -6.12 -4.55
C MET A 89 -9.55 -5.30 -3.46
N PRO A 90 -9.83 -3.99 -3.32
CA PRO A 90 -9.21 -3.18 -2.29
C PRO A 90 -9.54 -3.69 -0.88
N PRO A 91 -8.63 -3.52 0.10
CA PRO A 91 -8.92 -3.86 1.48
C PRO A 91 -10.05 -2.99 2.03
N MET A 92 -10.83 -3.56 2.94
CA MET A 92 -11.93 -2.87 3.64
C MET A 92 -11.43 -1.63 4.40
N TYR A 93 -10.22 -1.71 4.95
CA TYR A 93 -9.50 -0.56 5.51
C TYR A 93 -8.71 0.12 4.39
N SER A 94 -9.33 1.04 3.67
CA SER A 94 -8.67 1.85 2.65
C SER A 94 -9.18 3.29 2.67
N ALA A 95 -8.40 4.21 2.11
CA ALA A 95 -8.81 5.62 1.95
C ALA A 95 -9.88 5.81 0.84
N LEU A 96 -10.47 4.73 0.33
CA LEU A 96 -11.54 4.79 -0.67
C LEU A 96 -12.83 5.29 -0.01
N LYS A 97 -13.40 6.36 -0.58
CA LYS A 97 -14.68 6.90 -0.12
C LYS A 97 -15.81 5.94 -0.45
N HIS A 98 -16.36 5.28 0.57
CA HIS A 98 -17.69 4.67 0.47
C HIS A 98 -18.73 5.73 0.89
N GLU A 99 -19.48 6.24 -0.07
CA GLU A 99 -20.56 7.25 0.11
C GLU A 99 -20.17 8.66 0.60
N GLY A 100 -19.12 9.26 0.01
CA GLY A 100 -18.91 10.72 0.02
C GLY A 100 -17.96 11.28 1.07
#